data_AF-A0A933W8Q6-F1
#
_entry.id   AF-A0A933W8Q6-F1
#
_cell.length_a   1.000
_cell.length_b   1.000
_cell.length_c   1.000
_cell.angle_alpha   90.00
_cell.angle_beta   90.00
_cell.angle_gamma   90.00
#
_symmetry.space_group_name_H-M   'P 1'
#
loop_
_entity.id
_entity.type
_entity.pdbx_description
1 polymer ?
#
loop_
_entity_poly.entity_id
_entity_poly.type
_entity_poly.pdbx_seq_one_letter_code
_entity_poly.pdbx_strand_id
1 'polypeptide(L)'
;MKWILPAAVAVLVSVSSFAAPAAHAASPVPVTFGTTWDGPGQELQSVVDAYLGAPGLINVQTDYVGATAGDLDGWFWVGSSFPMLMITEIASNANTNGLGWYAENYSHPFIDGVQDGVVFTGDQGAGASAVVTFPSGLTHFGFYLDTHTMIQLPAGEEAQLFFTNRFYNDLGPSGLGATHAPFDGDVQALVFDVSKWKGRNTWLVCFEDRDSGALIGDCCTGTDNDFNDFVFQINADGATPALKPSFGSVKAGGR
;
A
#
# COMPACT_ATOMS: atom_id res chain seq x y z
N MET A 1 -13.39 27.21 64.55
CA MET A 1 -13.74 26.45 63.33
C MET A 1 -12.46 26.25 62.52
N LYS A 2 -11.90 25.03 62.55
CA LYS A 2 -10.69 24.66 61.81
C LYS A 2 -11.13 24.09 60.46
N TRP A 3 -10.71 24.75 59.38
CA TRP A 3 -10.91 24.26 58.02
C TRP A 3 -9.73 23.35 57.66
N ILE A 4 -10.03 22.09 57.34
CA ILE A 4 -9.05 21.11 56.83
C ILE A 4 -9.17 21.14 55.31
N LEU A 5 -8.11 21.56 54.61
CA LEU A 5 -7.97 21.37 53.16
C LEU A 5 -7.49 19.94 52.88
N PRO A 6 -8.10 19.19 51.95
CA PRO A 6 -7.50 17.96 51.44
C PRO A 6 -6.49 18.32 50.34
N ALA A 7 -5.24 17.90 50.53
CA ALA A 7 -4.22 17.92 49.49
C ALA A 7 -4.55 16.83 48.46
N ALA A 8 -4.91 17.25 47.24
CA ALA A 8 -5.06 16.35 46.10
C ALA A 8 -3.66 15.95 45.60
N VAL A 9 -3.32 14.68 45.77
CA VAL A 9 -2.13 14.07 45.17
C VAL A 9 -2.43 13.83 43.69
N ALA A 10 -1.87 14.66 42.81
CA ALA A 10 -1.88 14.43 41.38
C ALA A 10 -0.83 13.37 41.04
N VAL A 11 -1.27 12.15 40.77
CA VAL A 11 -0.43 11.10 40.19
C VAL A 11 -0.30 11.39 38.69
N LEU A 12 0.85 11.92 38.27
CA LEU A 12 1.26 11.96 36.87
C LEU A 12 1.52 10.53 36.41
N VAL A 13 0.53 9.92 35.76
CA VAL A 13 0.75 8.70 34.97
C VAL A 13 1.37 9.13 33.65
N SER A 14 2.69 9.02 33.57
CA SER A 14 3.42 9.11 32.31
C SER A 14 2.99 7.91 31.45
N VAL A 15 2.08 8.13 30.51
CA VAL A 15 1.77 7.13 29.49
C VAL A 15 2.97 7.11 28.54
N SER A 16 3.97 6.30 28.87
CA SER A 16 5.05 5.97 27.95
C SER A 16 4.42 5.18 26.81
N SER A 17 4.22 5.85 25.67
CA SER A 17 3.84 5.21 24.41
C SER A 17 4.96 4.24 24.03
N PHE A 18 4.81 2.97 24.41
CA PHE A 18 5.67 1.91 23.90
C PHE A 18 5.34 1.76 22.42
N ALA A 19 6.10 2.45 21.56
CA ALA A 19 6.15 2.13 20.15
C ALA A 19 6.67 0.69 20.05
N ALA A 20 5.80 -0.24 19.67
CA ALA A 20 6.24 -1.59 19.37
C ALA A 20 7.29 -1.50 18.24
N PRO A 21 8.41 -2.22 18.32
CA PRO A 21 9.37 -2.26 17.23
C PRO A 21 8.66 -2.77 15.97
N ALA A 22 8.74 -1.99 14.88
CA ALA A 22 8.20 -2.39 13.59
C ALA A 22 8.91 -3.67 13.13
N ALA A 23 8.15 -4.70 12.76
CA ALA A 23 8.73 -5.92 12.24
C ALA A 23 9.35 -5.67 10.87
N HIS A 24 10.49 -6.31 10.63
CA HIS A 24 11.28 -6.19 9.42
C HIS A 24 11.05 -7.43 8.53
N ALA A 25 11.01 -7.27 7.21
CA ALA A 25 10.87 -8.31 6.22
C ALA A 25 11.98 -9.35 6.41
N ALA A 26 11.58 -10.61 6.60
CA ALA A 26 12.53 -11.71 6.84
C ALA A 26 13.37 -12.05 5.61
N SER A 27 12.94 -11.59 4.43
CA SER A 27 13.58 -11.78 3.12
C SER A 27 13.12 -10.64 2.19
N PRO A 28 13.92 -10.26 1.18
CA PRO A 28 13.45 -9.45 0.07
C PRO A 28 12.21 -10.07 -0.59
N VAL A 29 11.38 -9.20 -1.16
CA VAL A 29 10.18 -9.51 -1.94
C VAL A 29 10.46 -9.13 -3.39
N PRO A 30 11.20 -9.93 -4.18
CA PRO A 30 11.51 -9.57 -5.54
C PRO A 30 10.25 -9.59 -6.41
N VAL A 31 10.20 -8.56 -7.25
CA VAL A 31 9.17 -8.32 -8.24
C VAL A 31 9.84 -8.42 -9.60
N THR A 32 9.19 -9.11 -10.54
CA THR A 32 9.67 -9.20 -11.92
C THR A 32 8.96 -8.14 -12.73
N PHE A 33 9.70 -7.16 -13.23
CA PHE A 33 9.14 -6.12 -14.09
C PHE A 33 9.14 -6.58 -15.55
N GLY A 34 8.01 -6.41 -16.23
CA GLY A 34 7.93 -6.55 -17.68
C GLY A 34 8.05 -5.21 -18.40
N THR A 35 7.64 -5.20 -19.66
CA THR A 35 7.65 -4.00 -20.50
C THR A 35 6.25 -3.44 -20.58
N THR A 36 6.08 -2.18 -20.20
CA THR A 36 4.80 -1.47 -20.25
C THR A 36 4.12 -1.55 -21.62
N TRP A 37 2.81 -1.77 -21.61
CA TRP A 37 1.96 -1.73 -22.80
C TRP A 37 1.39 -0.33 -23.09
N ASP A 38 1.48 0.61 -22.14
CA ASP A 38 0.89 1.96 -22.26
C ASP A 38 1.70 2.92 -23.14
N GLY A 39 2.85 2.45 -23.63
CA GLY A 39 3.68 3.16 -24.58
C GLY A 39 4.76 4.05 -23.96
N PRO A 40 5.47 4.83 -24.79
CA PRO A 40 6.68 5.52 -24.36
C PRO A 40 6.42 6.56 -23.26
N GLY A 41 7.23 6.51 -22.20
CA GLY A 41 7.17 7.45 -21.08
C GLY A 41 6.16 7.08 -19.99
N GLN A 42 5.45 5.97 -20.14
CA GLN A 42 4.55 5.45 -19.11
C GLN A 42 5.22 4.41 -18.20
N GLU A 43 6.44 3.98 -18.51
CA GLU A 43 7.22 3.13 -17.60
C GLU A 43 7.24 3.73 -16.19
N LEU A 44 7.06 2.88 -15.17
CA LEU A 44 6.98 3.35 -13.78
C LEU A 44 8.17 4.24 -13.37
N GLN A 45 9.38 3.93 -13.82
CA GLN A 45 10.55 4.78 -13.55
C GLN A 45 10.35 6.21 -14.10
N SER A 46 9.80 6.36 -15.30
CA SER A 46 9.51 7.66 -15.91
C SER A 46 8.42 8.41 -15.14
N VAL A 47 7.37 7.71 -14.70
CA VAL A 47 6.28 8.28 -13.88
C VAL A 47 6.84 8.79 -12.54
N VAL A 48 7.64 7.98 -11.85
CA VAL A 48 8.24 8.35 -10.56
C VAL A 48 9.23 9.52 -10.70
N ASP A 49 10.08 9.49 -11.73
CA ASP A 49 11.03 10.56 -12.01
C ASP A 49 10.34 11.90 -12.30
N ALA A 50 9.26 11.86 -13.10
CA ALA A 50 8.44 13.04 -13.39
C ALA A 50 7.76 13.58 -12.13
N TYR A 51 7.18 12.68 -11.32
CA TYR A 51 6.54 13.04 -10.06
C TYR A 51 7.53 13.68 -9.06
N LEU A 52 8.72 13.10 -8.89
CA LEU A 52 9.74 13.62 -7.99
C LEU A 52 10.45 14.87 -8.55
N GLY A 53 10.35 15.10 -9.86
CA GLY A 53 10.92 16.25 -10.56
C GLY A 53 12.40 16.11 -10.91
N ALA A 54 12.98 14.92 -10.75
CA ALA A 54 14.34 14.62 -11.20
C ALA A 54 14.55 13.11 -11.37
N PRO A 55 15.35 12.69 -12.38
CA PRO A 55 15.57 11.28 -12.66
C PRO A 55 16.43 10.58 -11.62
N GLY A 56 16.09 9.33 -11.32
CA GLY A 56 16.91 8.42 -10.51
C GLY A 56 17.00 8.78 -9.03
N LEU A 57 16.05 9.57 -8.52
CA LEU A 57 15.94 9.83 -7.08
C LEU A 57 15.48 8.59 -6.30
N ILE A 58 14.74 7.72 -6.97
CA ILE A 58 14.31 6.39 -6.53
C ILE A 58 14.58 5.44 -7.69
N ASN A 59 15.16 4.28 -7.39
CA ASN A 59 15.19 3.15 -8.32
C ASN A 59 13.97 2.26 -8.07
N VAL A 60 13.02 2.26 -8.99
CA VAL A 60 11.73 1.57 -8.81
C VAL A 60 11.87 0.05 -8.64
N GLN A 61 13.01 -0.52 -9.06
CA GLN A 61 13.28 -1.95 -8.93
C GLN A 61 13.88 -2.35 -7.58
N THR A 62 14.41 -1.40 -6.80
CA THR A 62 15.19 -1.72 -5.59
C THR A 62 14.83 -0.92 -4.35
N ASP A 63 14.06 0.16 -4.50
CA ASP A 63 13.84 1.12 -3.42
C ASP A 63 12.39 1.08 -2.88
N TYR A 64 11.56 0.14 -3.33
CA TYR A 64 10.25 -0.10 -2.71
C TYR A 64 10.43 -0.80 -1.35
N VAL A 65 9.49 -0.55 -0.46
CA VAL A 65 9.40 -1.20 0.85
C VAL A 65 9.19 -2.70 0.63
N GLY A 66 10.18 -3.49 1.04
CA GLY A 66 10.21 -4.95 0.87
C GLY A 66 11.27 -5.41 -0.13
N ALA A 67 11.90 -4.51 -0.89
CA ALA A 67 12.96 -4.84 -1.84
C ALA A 67 14.23 -5.39 -1.16
N THR A 68 14.44 -5.09 0.13
CA THR A 68 15.61 -5.53 0.89
C THR A 68 15.24 -6.29 2.16
N ALA A 69 16.13 -7.21 2.55
CA ALA A 69 16.00 -7.91 3.82
C ALA A 69 16.11 -6.88 4.95
N GLY A 70 15.12 -6.82 5.82
CA GLY A 70 15.07 -5.78 6.84
C GLY A 70 14.04 -4.68 6.60
N ASP A 71 13.45 -4.56 5.41
CA ASP A 71 12.48 -3.49 5.17
C ASP A 71 11.21 -3.63 6.03
N LEU A 72 10.43 -2.56 6.15
CA LEU A 72 9.06 -2.70 6.64
C LEU A 72 8.27 -3.63 5.71
N ASP A 73 7.17 -4.18 6.18
CA ASP A 73 6.19 -4.79 5.27
C ASP A 73 5.30 -3.67 4.74
N GLY A 74 5.41 -3.41 3.44
CA GLY A 74 4.84 -2.21 2.78
C GLY A 74 3.32 -2.24 2.62
N TRP A 75 2.65 -3.23 3.19
CA TRP A 75 1.38 -3.72 2.70
C TRP A 75 0.14 -3.06 3.30
N PHE A 76 0.27 -2.47 4.49
CA PHE A 76 -0.80 -1.72 5.14
C PHE A 76 -0.18 -0.76 6.18
N TRP A 77 -0.90 0.31 6.48
CA TRP A 77 -0.45 1.37 7.37
C TRP A 77 -0.95 1.14 8.79
N VAL A 78 -0.09 1.47 9.76
CA VAL A 78 -0.35 1.35 11.19
C VAL A 78 -0.06 2.66 11.90
N GLY A 79 -0.86 2.96 12.92
CA GLY A 79 -0.75 4.17 13.71
C GLY A 79 -1.70 4.20 14.89
N SER A 80 -1.64 5.28 15.67
CA SER A 80 -2.36 5.40 16.93
C SER A 80 -3.78 5.98 16.78
N SER A 81 -4.02 6.75 15.72
CA SER A 81 -5.34 7.21 15.28
C SER A 81 -5.20 7.87 13.91
N PHE A 82 -6.18 7.67 13.03
CA PHE A 82 -6.21 8.35 11.74
C PHE A 82 -7.51 9.13 11.59
N PRO A 83 -7.50 10.45 11.80
CA PRO A 83 -8.71 11.24 11.54
C PRO A 83 -8.96 11.36 10.03
N MET A 84 -7.90 11.46 9.23
CA MET A 84 -7.99 11.81 7.82
C MET A 84 -6.69 11.53 7.06
N LEU A 85 -6.80 11.18 5.78
CA LEU A 85 -5.68 11.18 4.83
C LEU A 85 -5.97 12.10 3.66
N MET A 86 -4.90 12.68 3.12
CA MET A 86 -4.93 13.28 1.79
C MET A 86 -4.33 12.28 0.80
N ILE A 87 -5.07 11.97 -0.25
CA ILE A 87 -4.66 11.07 -1.33
C ILE A 87 -4.68 11.85 -2.63
N THR A 88 -3.62 11.72 -3.43
CA THR A 88 -3.52 12.39 -4.73
C THR A 88 -3.15 11.40 -5.81
N GLU A 89 -3.95 11.32 -6.86
CA GLU A 89 -3.64 10.53 -8.04
C GLU A 89 -2.46 11.16 -8.79
N ILE A 90 -1.44 10.37 -9.10
CA ILE A 90 -0.20 10.81 -9.75
C ILE A 90 -0.20 10.41 -11.22
N ALA A 91 -0.57 9.17 -11.49
CA ALA A 91 -0.79 8.63 -12.83
C ALA A 91 -1.83 7.52 -12.72
N SER A 92 -2.62 7.34 -13.77
CA SER A 92 -3.49 6.19 -13.92
C SER A 92 -3.73 5.92 -15.39
N ASN A 93 -4.12 4.70 -15.71
CA ASN A 93 -4.82 4.41 -16.94
C ASN A 93 -6.25 4.95 -16.78
N ALA A 94 -6.48 6.20 -17.19
CA ALA A 94 -7.75 6.89 -16.92
C ALA A 94 -8.96 6.09 -17.48
N ASN A 95 -10.00 5.94 -16.66
CA ASN A 95 -11.25 5.20 -16.90
C ASN A 95 -11.17 3.67 -16.85
N THR A 96 -10.13 3.09 -16.25
CA THR A 96 -10.04 1.63 -16.05
C THR A 96 -10.10 1.23 -14.58
N ASN A 97 -9.47 1.99 -13.68
CA ASN A 97 -9.23 1.53 -12.32
C ASN A 97 -9.78 2.46 -11.24
N GLY A 98 -10.50 1.88 -10.29
CA GLY A 98 -10.96 2.54 -9.07
C GLY A 98 -9.95 2.34 -7.95
N LEU A 99 -9.87 3.30 -7.04
CA LEU A 99 -9.09 3.18 -5.82
C LEU A 99 -10.03 3.21 -4.62
N GLY A 100 -9.85 2.28 -3.69
CA GLY A 100 -10.52 2.30 -2.40
C GLY A 100 -9.58 2.03 -1.24
N TRP A 101 -10.08 2.25 -0.03
CA TRP A 101 -9.39 1.92 1.22
C TRP A 101 -10.19 0.87 1.98
N TYR A 102 -9.53 0.08 2.83
CA TYR A 102 -10.17 -0.87 3.72
C TYR A 102 -9.53 -0.84 5.12
N ALA A 103 -10.31 -1.19 6.15
CA ALA A 103 -9.82 -1.39 7.50
C ALA A 103 -9.06 -2.71 7.59
N GLU A 104 -7.81 -2.66 8.01
CA GLU A 104 -6.99 -3.86 8.16
C GLU A 104 -7.27 -4.51 9.52
N ASN A 105 -7.90 -5.68 9.50
CA ASN A 105 -8.31 -6.43 10.69
C ASN A 105 -7.77 -7.87 10.70
N TYR A 106 -6.79 -8.16 9.84
CA TYR A 106 -6.16 -9.48 9.64
C TYR A 106 -7.13 -10.56 9.13
N SER A 107 -8.18 -10.13 8.42
CA SER A 107 -9.09 -11.00 7.68
C SER A 107 -9.36 -10.41 6.30
N HIS A 108 -9.69 -11.28 5.34
CA HIS A 108 -9.94 -10.86 3.97
C HIS A 108 -11.02 -9.75 3.93
N PRO A 109 -10.75 -8.58 3.35
CA PRO A 109 -11.68 -7.45 3.38
C PRO A 109 -12.98 -7.76 2.66
N PHE A 110 -14.10 -7.45 3.31
CA PHE A 110 -15.42 -7.44 2.67
C PHE A 110 -15.76 -6.00 2.30
N ILE A 111 -15.73 -5.69 1.00
CA ILE A 111 -15.96 -4.33 0.48
C ILE A 111 -17.45 -4.08 0.35
N ASP A 112 -18.03 -3.42 1.36
CA ASP A 112 -19.47 -3.15 1.46
C ASP A 112 -19.83 -1.72 1.91
N GLY A 113 -18.82 -0.86 2.09
CA GLY A 113 -18.93 0.51 2.54
C GLY A 113 -19.03 0.69 4.06
N VAL A 114 -18.87 -0.39 4.87
CA VAL A 114 -18.91 -0.30 6.34
C VAL A 114 -17.52 -0.14 6.94
N GLN A 115 -16.56 -0.95 6.49
CA GLN A 115 -15.16 -0.93 6.95
C GLN A 115 -14.19 -0.61 5.82
N ASP A 116 -14.69 0.07 4.80
CA ASP A 116 -14.00 0.39 3.57
C ASP A 116 -14.63 1.64 2.94
N GLY A 117 -14.05 2.12 1.85
CA GLY A 117 -14.70 3.13 1.03
C GLY A 117 -13.93 3.45 -0.24
N VAL A 118 -14.65 4.06 -1.18
CA VAL A 118 -14.11 4.50 -2.46
C VAL A 118 -13.36 5.82 -2.30
N VAL A 119 -12.16 5.89 -2.87
CA VAL A 119 -11.32 7.09 -2.98
C VAL A 119 -11.48 7.72 -4.36
N PHE A 120 -11.31 6.92 -5.41
CA PHE A 120 -11.46 7.33 -6.81
C PHE A 120 -12.30 6.30 -7.58
N THR A 121 -13.11 6.80 -8.50
CA THR A 121 -13.99 5.99 -9.36
C THR A 121 -13.40 5.71 -10.73
N GLY A 122 -12.18 6.20 -10.99
CA GLY A 122 -11.39 5.96 -12.20
C GLY A 122 -11.49 7.06 -13.26
N ASP A 123 -12.39 8.04 -13.10
CA ASP A 123 -12.62 9.14 -14.04
C ASP A 123 -11.89 10.45 -13.65
N GLN A 124 -11.26 10.49 -12.48
CA GLN A 124 -10.67 11.70 -11.93
C GLN A 124 -9.38 12.14 -12.64
N GLY A 125 -8.45 11.21 -12.87
CA GLY A 125 -7.20 11.47 -13.58
C GLY A 125 -6.09 12.11 -12.74
N ALA A 126 -4.88 12.14 -13.31
CA ALA A 126 -3.68 12.65 -12.67
C ALA A 126 -3.85 14.08 -12.10
N GLY A 127 -3.45 14.26 -10.84
CA GLY A 127 -3.55 15.51 -10.09
C GLY A 127 -4.84 15.65 -9.28
N ALA A 128 -5.81 14.75 -9.43
CA ALA A 128 -6.99 14.73 -8.58
C ALA A 128 -6.62 14.37 -7.13
N SER A 129 -7.29 14.99 -6.17
CA SER A 129 -7.09 14.70 -4.75
C SER A 129 -8.39 14.38 -4.05
N ALA A 130 -8.31 13.44 -3.11
CA ALA A 130 -9.41 13.04 -2.25
C ALA A 130 -8.98 13.11 -0.78
N VAL A 131 -9.94 13.47 0.07
CA VAL A 131 -9.79 13.45 1.52
C VAL A 131 -10.55 12.25 2.05
N VAL A 132 -9.84 11.27 2.60
CA VAL A 132 -10.44 10.08 3.21
C VAL A 132 -10.59 10.31 4.69
N THR A 133 -11.81 10.14 5.22
CA THR A 133 -12.08 10.17 6.66
C THR A 133 -12.33 8.76 7.13
N PHE A 134 -11.61 8.32 8.16
CA PHE A 134 -11.75 6.97 8.68
C PHE A 134 -12.72 6.91 9.86
N PRO A 135 -13.35 5.74 10.09
CA PRO A 135 -14.07 5.46 11.31
C PRO A 135 -13.20 5.70 12.56
N SER A 136 -13.81 6.25 13.61
CA SER A 136 -13.12 6.50 14.87
C SER A 136 -12.51 5.22 15.45
N GLY A 137 -11.24 5.30 15.87
CA GLY A 137 -10.52 4.17 16.48
C GLY A 137 -9.84 3.24 15.48
N LEU A 138 -9.90 3.53 14.17
CA LEU A 138 -9.10 2.81 13.18
C LEU A 138 -7.61 3.02 13.45
N THR A 139 -6.87 1.93 13.50
CA THR A 139 -5.42 1.90 13.79
C THR A 139 -4.62 1.19 12.70
N HIS A 140 -5.31 0.52 11.77
CA HIS A 140 -4.71 -0.15 10.63
C HIS A 140 -5.60 0.02 9.39
N PHE A 141 -5.02 0.31 8.23
CA PHE A 141 -5.74 0.38 6.95
C PHE A 141 -4.85 -0.02 5.79
N GLY A 142 -5.44 -0.44 4.68
CA GLY A 142 -4.77 -0.64 3.40
C GLY A 142 -5.57 -0.04 2.25
N PHE A 143 -5.09 -0.24 1.02
CA PHE A 143 -5.79 0.17 -0.20
C PHE A 143 -6.11 -1.04 -1.07
N TYR A 144 -7.16 -0.91 -1.86
CA TYR A 144 -7.45 -1.85 -2.92
C TYR A 144 -7.63 -1.11 -4.25
N LEU A 145 -7.17 -1.75 -5.32
CA LEU A 145 -7.48 -1.41 -6.69
C LEU A 145 -8.75 -2.17 -7.09
N ASP A 146 -9.66 -1.47 -7.78
CA ASP A 146 -10.90 -2.02 -8.28
C ASP A 146 -10.97 -1.94 -9.82
N THR A 147 -10.77 -3.08 -10.47
CA THR A 147 -10.84 -3.19 -11.93
C THR A 147 -12.29 -3.33 -12.43
N HIS A 148 -13.30 -3.41 -11.55
CA HIS A 148 -14.73 -3.42 -11.96
C HIS A 148 -15.18 -2.10 -12.59
N THR A 149 -14.41 -1.03 -12.39
CA THR A 149 -14.68 0.29 -12.98
C THR A 149 -14.25 0.40 -14.44
N MET A 150 -13.60 -0.63 -15.00
CA MET A 150 -13.21 -0.69 -16.40
C MET A 150 -14.42 -0.57 -17.33
N ILE A 151 -14.41 0.42 -18.23
CA ILE A 151 -15.44 0.60 -19.28
C ILE A 151 -15.57 -0.67 -20.14
N GLN A 152 -14.49 -1.44 -20.31
CA GLN A 152 -14.51 -2.80 -20.88
C GLN A 152 -13.44 -3.65 -20.19
N LEU A 153 -13.87 -4.66 -19.44
CA LEU A 153 -12.98 -5.74 -19.03
C LEU A 153 -12.47 -6.48 -20.28
N PRO A 154 -11.17 -6.79 -20.37
CA PRO A 154 -10.64 -7.68 -21.39
C PRO A 154 -11.39 -9.02 -21.42
N ALA A 155 -11.60 -9.57 -22.60
CA ALA A 155 -12.42 -10.76 -22.77
C ALA A 155 -11.81 -11.97 -22.02
N GLY A 156 -12.53 -12.48 -21.02
CA GLY A 156 -12.10 -13.65 -20.22
C GLY A 156 -11.44 -13.29 -18.88
N GLU A 157 -11.30 -12.00 -18.57
CA GLU A 157 -10.88 -11.55 -17.24
C GLU A 157 -12.13 -11.28 -16.39
N GLU A 158 -12.16 -11.87 -15.20
CA GLU A 158 -13.13 -11.47 -14.17
C GLU A 158 -12.63 -10.17 -13.55
N ALA A 159 -13.53 -9.26 -13.24
CA ALA A 159 -13.14 -8.08 -12.48
C ALA A 159 -12.61 -8.50 -11.10
N GLN A 160 -11.53 -7.86 -10.68
CA GLN A 160 -10.72 -8.26 -9.56
C GLN A 160 -10.50 -7.09 -8.61
N LEU A 161 -10.31 -7.44 -7.35
CA LEU A 161 -9.83 -6.52 -6.33
C LEU A 161 -8.41 -6.92 -6.00
N PHE A 162 -7.48 -5.98 -6.14
CA PHE A 162 -6.10 -6.18 -5.73
C PHE A 162 -5.81 -5.34 -4.51
N PHE A 163 -5.19 -5.94 -3.50
CA PHE A 163 -4.96 -5.30 -2.22
C PHE A 163 -3.47 -4.96 -2.06
N THR A 164 -3.18 -3.85 -1.37
CA THR A 164 -1.82 -3.58 -0.90
C THR A 164 -1.34 -4.67 0.05
N ASN A 165 -2.26 -5.30 0.80
CA ASN A 165 -1.97 -6.50 1.57
C ASN A 165 -2.04 -7.76 0.71
N ARG A 166 -0.85 -8.17 0.26
CA ARG A 166 -0.65 -9.36 -0.58
C ARG A 166 -1.20 -10.67 0.00
N PHE A 167 -1.42 -10.77 1.32
CA PHE A 167 -2.13 -11.91 1.92
C PHE A 167 -3.56 -12.10 1.38
N TYR A 168 -4.15 -11.04 0.83
CA TYR A 168 -5.52 -11.07 0.29
C TYR A 168 -5.58 -11.24 -1.22
N ASN A 169 -4.43 -11.16 -1.89
CA ASN A 169 -4.30 -11.47 -3.31
C ASN A 169 -4.14 -12.99 -3.44
N ASP A 170 -4.64 -13.55 -4.55
CA ASP A 170 -4.41 -14.95 -4.87
C ASP A 170 -2.96 -15.17 -5.37
N LEU A 171 -2.67 -16.38 -5.85
CA LEU A 171 -1.35 -16.76 -6.38
C LEU A 171 -1.25 -16.61 -7.90
N GLY A 172 -2.28 -15.97 -8.46
CA GLY A 172 -2.62 -15.88 -9.85
C GLY A 172 -2.70 -17.20 -10.61
N PRO A 173 -2.97 -17.13 -11.93
CA PRO A 173 -3.21 -18.30 -12.77
C PRO A 173 -1.99 -19.22 -12.88
N SER A 174 -0.78 -18.68 -12.69
CA SER A 174 0.46 -19.46 -12.76
C SER A 174 0.79 -20.18 -11.45
N GLY A 175 0.22 -19.72 -10.31
CA GLY A 175 0.55 -20.20 -8.98
C GLY A 175 1.96 -19.82 -8.51
N LEU A 176 2.62 -18.87 -9.18
CA LEU A 176 4.03 -18.52 -8.96
C LEU A 176 4.24 -17.17 -8.26
N GLY A 177 3.21 -16.35 -8.00
CA GLY A 177 3.48 -15.01 -7.47
C GLY A 177 3.86 -14.98 -5.97
N ALA A 178 3.44 -15.96 -5.16
CA ALA A 178 3.96 -16.17 -3.79
C ALA A 178 5.36 -16.80 -3.77
N THR A 179 6.37 -16.07 -4.25
CA THR A 179 7.75 -16.59 -4.38
C THR A 179 8.61 -16.42 -3.11
N HIS A 180 8.13 -15.71 -2.09
CA HIS A 180 8.94 -15.30 -0.92
C HIS A 180 8.21 -15.56 0.37
N ALA A 181 8.93 -16.01 1.42
CA ALA A 181 8.35 -16.16 2.75
C ALA A 181 7.65 -14.87 3.23
N PRO A 182 6.44 -14.96 3.83
CA PRO A 182 5.74 -16.20 4.23
C PRO A 182 5.00 -16.98 3.12
N PHE A 183 5.29 -16.75 1.84
CA PHE A 183 4.60 -17.32 0.66
C PHE A 183 3.13 -16.93 0.66
N ASP A 184 2.92 -15.69 1.09
CA ASP A 184 1.72 -14.88 0.95
C ASP A 184 1.55 -14.44 -0.51
N GLY A 185 0.31 -14.10 -0.88
CA GLY A 185 -0.11 -13.94 -2.26
C GLY A 185 0.60 -12.84 -3.04
N ASP A 186 0.06 -12.56 -4.21
CA ASP A 186 0.80 -11.81 -5.22
C ASP A 186 1.02 -10.35 -4.82
N VAL A 187 2.18 -9.82 -5.19
CA VAL A 187 2.53 -8.42 -4.95
C VAL A 187 1.82 -7.60 -6.02
N GLN A 188 0.70 -7.00 -5.68
CA GLN A 188 -0.08 -6.18 -6.61
C GLN A 188 0.18 -4.68 -6.45
N ALA A 189 0.90 -4.29 -5.40
CA ALA A 189 1.26 -2.90 -5.17
C ALA A 189 2.71 -2.78 -4.68
N LEU A 190 3.39 -1.74 -5.16
CA LEU A 190 4.69 -1.29 -4.66
C LEU A 190 4.48 -0.03 -3.82
N VAL A 191 5.22 0.10 -2.72
CA VAL A 191 5.16 1.27 -1.84
C VAL A 191 6.55 1.87 -1.69
N PHE A 192 6.68 3.17 -1.88
CA PHE A 192 7.94 3.90 -1.77
C PHE A 192 7.84 5.01 -0.71
N ASP A 193 8.87 5.13 0.14
CA ASP A 193 9.00 6.29 1.03
C ASP A 193 9.53 7.49 0.24
N VAL A 194 8.66 8.46 -0.02
CA VAL A 194 9.02 9.70 -0.73
C VAL A 194 9.14 10.88 0.23
N SER A 195 9.19 10.63 1.54
CA SER A 195 9.10 11.67 2.56
C SER A 195 10.22 12.71 2.47
N LYS A 196 11.40 12.27 2.01
CA LYS A 196 12.57 13.14 1.79
C LYS A 196 12.31 14.26 0.80
N TRP A 197 11.42 14.06 -0.18
CA TRP A 197 11.17 15.00 -1.27
C TRP A 197 9.79 15.67 -1.19
N LYS A 198 8.81 15.00 -0.58
CA LYS A 198 7.40 15.42 -0.61
C LYS A 198 6.82 15.84 0.73
N GLY A 199 7.60 15.70 1.82
CA GLY A 199 7.18 16.05 3.17
C GLY A 199 7.04 14.81 4.05
N ARG A 200 6.96 15.01 5.37
CA ARG A 200 6.96 13.89 6.33
C ARG A 200 5.78 12.95 6.08
N ASN A 201 6.00 11.65 6.34
CA ASN A 201 5.00 10.58 6.21
C ASN A 201 4.29 10.57 4.85
N THR A 202 5.05 10.78 3.77
CA THR A 202 4.53 10.77 2.42
C THR A 202 5.00 9.52 1.70
N TRP A 203 4.03 8.77 1.18
CA TRP A 203 4.25 7.49 0.52
C TRP A 203 3.73 7.57 -0.91
N LEU A 204 4.42 6.91 -1.83
CA LEU A 204 3.94 6.67 -3.19
C LEU A 204 3.55 5.20 -3.30
N VAL A 205 2.36 4.93 -3.81
CA VAL A 205 1.84 3.58 -4.01
C VAL A 205 1.54 3.39 -5.48
N CYS A 206 1.99 2.27 -6.03
CA CYS A 206 1.94 1.96 -7.46
C CYS A 206 1.33 0.57 -7.64
N PHE A 207 0.16 0.47 -8.25
CA PHE A 207 -0.54 -0.79 -8.48
C PHE A 207 -0.30 -1.34 -9.89
N GLU A 208 -0.36 -2.65 -10.00
CA GLU A 208 -0.65 -3.39 -11.23
C GLU A 208 -2.16 -3.67 -11.29
N ASP A 209 -2.79 -3.54 -12.46
CA ASP A 209 -4.22 -3.78 -12.70
C ASP A 209 -4.55 -5.14 -13.34
N ARG A 210 -3.50 -5.92 -13.59
CA ARG A 210 -3.57 -7.34 -13.91
C ARG A 210 -2.95 -8.14 -12.80
N ASP A 211 -3.29 -9.42 -12.79
CA ASP A 211 -2.73 -10.31 -11.81
C ASP A 211 -1.21 -10.46 -12.00
N SER A 212 -0.43 -9.87 -11.10
CA SER A 212 1.03 -9.90 -11.18
C SER A 212 1.67 -11.28 -11.07
N GLY A 213 0.94 -12.29 -10.58
CA GLY A 213 1.34 -13.68 -10.63
C GLY A 213 1.16 -14.33 -12.00
N ALA A 214 0.52 -13.68 -12.97
CA ALA A 214 0.43 -14.20 -14.33
C ALA A 214 1.82 -14.21 -15.03
N LEU A 215 1.92 -14.94 -16.14
CA LEU A 215 3.14 -14.90 -16.95
C LEU A 215 3.26 -13.53 -17.61
N ILE A 216 4.47 -12.95 -17.54
CA ILE A 216 4.78 -11.75 -18.31
C ILE A 216 4.72 -12.08 -19.80
N GLY A 217 3.96 -11.30 -20.56
CA GLY A 217 3.67 -11.60 -21.96
C GLY A 217 3.47 -10.37 -22.84
N ASP A 218 3.13 -10.63 -24.10
CA ASP A 218 2.63 -9.61 -25.00
C ASP A 218 1.22 -9.18 -24.55
N CYS A 219 0.80 -7.97 -24.95
CA CYS A 219 -0.49 -7.43 -24.52
C CYS A 219 -1.59 -8.47 -24.59
N CYS A 220 -2.34 -8.46 -23.50
CA CYS A 220 -3.63 -9.06 -23.40
C CYS A 220 -3.60 -10.60 -23.39
N THR A 221 -2.42 -11.20 -23.15
CA THR A 221 -2.24 -12.66 -22.96
C THR A 221 -1.62 -13.05 -21.61
N GLY A 222 -1.32 -12.05 -20.78
CA GLY A 222 -0.66 -12.18 -19.47
C GLY A 222 -0.74 -10.88 -18.69
N THR A 223 0.33 -10.55 -17.96
CA THR A 223 0.59 -9.24 -17.30
C THR A 223 1.83 -8.60 -17.93
N ASP A 224 1.97 -7.28 -17.86
CA ASP A 224 3.23 -6.57 -18.10
C ASP A 224 3.99 -6.26 -16.81
N ASN A 225 3.38 -6.38 -15.63
CA ASN A 225 4.05 -6.19 -14.35
C ASN A 225 4.86 -4.90 -14.33
N ASP A 226 4.30 -3.83 -14.85
CA ASP A 226 4.96 -2.53 -14.94
C ASP A 226 4.58 -1.63 -13.75
N PHE A 227 3.52 -1.99 -13.01
CA PHE A 227 3.02 -1.32 -11.80
C PHE A 227 2.76 0.17 -12.02
N ASN A 228 2.40 0.59 -13.23
CA ASN A 228 2.08 1.99 -13.52
C ASN A 228 0.56 2.26 -13.62
N ASP A 229 -0.27 1.21 -13.54
CA ASP A 229 -1.70 1.27 -13.89
C ASP A 229 -2.49 2.21 -12.99
N PHE A 230 -2.09 2.29 -11.72
CA PHE A 230 -2.60 3.29 -10.79
C PHE A 230 -1.54 3.70 -9.76
N VAL A 231 -1.08 4.94 -9.86
CA VAL A 231 -0.05 5.52 -9.01
C VAL A 231 -0.63 6.68 -8.21
N PHE A 232 -0.48 6.64 -6.88
CA PHE A 232 -0.99 7.70 -6.01
C PHE A 232 -0.07 8.01 -4.83
N GLN A 233 -0.12 9.27 -4.40
CA GLN A 233 0.52 9.76 -3.19
C GLN A 233 -0.44 9.64 -2.01
N ILE A 234 0.08 9.25 -0.86
CA ILE A 234 -0.60 9.34 0.43
C ILE A 234 0.19 10.26 1.35
N ASN A 235 -0.47 11.24 1.96
CA ASN A 235 0.05 11.93 3.14
C ASN A 235 -0.62 11.35 4.38
N ALA A 236 0.11 10.50 5.11
CA ALA A 236 -0.41 9.75 6.24
C ALA A 236 0.23 10.19 7.55
N ASP A 237 -0.08 11.41 8.00
CA ASP A 237 0.48 11.93 9.24
C ASP A 237 0.16 11.04 10.44
N GLY A 238 1.22 10.46 11.04
CA GLY A 238 1.09 9.53 12.17
C GLY A 238 0.77 8.08 11.78
N ALA A 239 0.83 7.74 10.49
CA ALA A 239 0.77 6.37 9.99
C ALA A 239 2.04 6.00 9.22
N THR A 240 2.51 4.78 9.39
CA THR A 240 3.60 4.21 8.59
C THR A 240 3.22 2.79 8.17
N PRO A 241 3.62 2.33 6.97
CA PRO A 241 3.52 0.91 6.62
C PRO A 241 4.14 0.02 7.71
N ALA A 242 3.54 -1.12 8.04
CA ALA A 242 4.08 -2.02 9.07
C ALA A 242 3.73 -3.50 8.85
N LEU A 243 4.51 -4.41 9.46
CA LEU A 243 4.07 -5.76 9.83
C LEU A 243 3.81 -5.90 11.33
N LYS A 244 2.81 -6.72 11.62
CA LYS A 244 2.57 -7.35 12.92
C LYS A 244 3.74 -8.29 13.27
N PRO A 245 4.28 -8.27 14.49
CA PRO A 245 5.23 -9.29 14.91
C PRO A 245 4.55 -10.67 14.91
N SER A 246 5.11 -11.64 14.18
CA SER A 246 4.81 -13.05 14.38
C SER A 246 5.92 -13.67 15.24
N PHE A 247 5.58 -14.58 16.15
CA PHE A 247 6.54 -15.21 17.06
C PHE A 247 7.69 -15.96 16.34
N GLY A 248 7.58 -16.18 15.02
CA GLY A 248 8.63 -16.79 14.21
C GLY A 248 9.87 -15.91 14.00
N SER A 249 9.72 -14.58 13.91
CA SER A 249 10.85 -13.67 13.63
C SER A 249 11.74 -13.40 14.85
N VAL A 250 11.24 -13.61 16.07
CA VAL A 250 12.03 -13.50 17.32
C VAL A 250 13.07 -14.62 17.45
N LYS A 251 12.87 -15.77 16.79
CA LYS A 251 13.78 -16.92 16.89
C LYS A 251 14.94 -16.89 15.89
N ALA A 252 14.88 -16.04 14.86
CA ALA A 252 15.92 -15.93 13.83
C ALA A 252 17.07 -14.98 14.20
N GLY A 253 16.85 -14.00 15.08
CA GLY A 253 17.87 -13.04 15.54
C GLY A 253 18.66 -13.48 16.78
N GLY A 254 18.50 -14.72 17.22
CA GLY A 254 19.14 -15.26 18.41
C GLY A 254 20.37 -16.12 18.12
N ARG A 255 21.32 -15.65 17.31
CA ARG A 255 22.72 -16.13 17.29
C ARG A 255 23.67 -15.02 16.85
#